data_AF-A0A3S7D583-F1
#
_entry.id   AF-A0A3S7D583-F1
#
_cell.length_a   1.000
_cell.length_b   1.000
_cell.length_c   1.000
_cell.angle_alpha   90.00
_cell.angle_beta   90.00
_cell.angle_gamma   90.00
#
_symmetry.space_group_name_H-M   'P 1'
#
loop_
_entity.id
_entity.type
_entity.pdbx_description
1 polymer ?
#
loop_
_entity_poly.entity_id
_entity_poly.type
_entity_poly.pdbx_seq_one_letter_code
_entity_poly.pdbx_strand_id
1 'polypeptide(L)'
;MKIIGKILAVITPMIITSCDYYNAGLEYQDNTALEQVVAWDSDNIFTPNIFEYDGKCFMKKNETWMLLNGDATPNIRTMSDKKIQCLEKSEVEWASRVCDSITNNRKENLKALICSKPAISINTDKRPAL
;
A
#
# COMPACT_ATOMS: atom_id res chain seq x y z
N MET A 1 -12.23 -34.92 -27.13
CA MET A 1 -12.68 -34.14 -25.95
C MET A 1 -12.11 -34.63 -24.61
N LYS A 2 -12.04 -35.94 -24.30
CA LYS A 2 -11.59 -36.45 -22.98
C LYS A 2 -10.12 -36.13 -22.59
N ILE A 3 -9.20 -36.06 -23.55
CA ILE A 3 -7.76 -35.81 -23.29
C ILE A 3 -7.51 -34.34 -22.95
N ILE A 4 -8.14 -33.42 -23.70
CA ILE A 4 -8.05 -31.97 -23.47
C ILE A 4 -8.57 -31.61 -22.07
N GLY A 5 -9.70 -32.20 -21.64
CA GLY A 5 -10.23 -31.96 -20.29
C GLY A 5 -9.33 -32.50 -19.15
N LYS A 6 -8.64 -33.63 -19.36
CA LYS A 6 -7.68 -34.16 -18.39
C LYS A 6 -6.40 -33.33 -18.31
N ILE A 7 -5.91 -32.83 -19.44
CA ILE A 7 -4.74 -31.95 -19.50
C ILE A 7 -5.05 -30.61 -18.80
N LEU A 8 -6.21 -30.01 -19.07
CA LEU A 8 -6.66 -28.81 -18.34
C LEU A 8 -6.74 -29.06 -16.83
N ALA A 9 -7.29 -30.20 -16.40
CA ALA A 9 -7.47 -30.52 -14.98
C ALA A 9 -6.17 -30.62 -14.18
N VAL A 10 -5.04 -30.95 -14.82
CA VAL A 10 -3.71 -31.05 -14.17
C VAL A 10 -2.95 -29.72 -14.24
N ILE A 11 -3.07 -28.98 -15.34
CA ILE A 11 -2.34 -27.72 -15.53
C ILE A 11 -2.92 -26.60 -14.66
N THR A 12 -4.25 -26.55 -14.52
CA THR A 12 -4.93 -25.51 -13.73
C THR A 12 -4.45 -25.44 -12.27
N PRO A 13 -4.38 -26.55 -11.49
CA PRO A 13 -3.88 -26.49 -10.11
C PRO A 13 -2.40 -26.12 -10.03
N MET A 14 -1.55 -26.59 -10.96
CA MET A 14 -0.13 -26.17 -11.01
C MET A 14 0.01 -24.66 -11.21
N ILE A 15 -0.75 -24.08 -12.14
CA ILE A 15 -0.74 -22.64 -12.40
C ILE A 15 -1.20 -21.88 -11.15
N ILE A 16 -2.31 -22.29 -10.53
CA ILE A 16 -2.84 -21.64 -9.31
C ILE A 16 -1.78 -21.67 -8.19
N THR A 17 -1.20 -22.83 -7.89
CA THR A 17 -0.17 -22.94 -6.84
C THR A 17 1.08 -22.12 -7.14
N SER A 18 1.45 -21.98 -8.42
CA SER A 18 2.60 -21.17 -8.81
C SER A 18 2.33 -19.67 -8.68
N CYS A 19 1.10 -19.22 -8.96
CA CYS A 19 0.67 -17.84 -8.75
C CYS A 19 0.63 -17.49 -7.26
N ASP A 20 0.12 -18.40 -6.42
CA ASP A 20 0.08 -18.22 -4.97
C ASP A 20 1.49 -18.13 -4.38
N TYR A 21 2.40 -19.00 -4.83
CA TYR A 21 3.80 -18.97 -4.39
C TYR A 21 4.53 -17.70 -4.85
N TYR A 22 4.28 -17.28 -6.10
CA TYR A 22 4.83 -16.04 -6.63
C TYR A 22 4.38 -14.81 -5.83
N ASN A 23 3.08 -14.71 -5.53
CA ASN A 23 2.53 -13.61 -4.72
C ASN A 23 3.10 -13.62 -3.29
N ALA A 24 3.22 -14.80 -2.67
CA ALA A 24 3.84 -14.92 -1.35
C ALA A 24 5.31 -14.48 -1.36
N GLY A 25 6.04 -14.77 -2.45
CA GLY A 25 7.42 -14.32 -2.64
C GLY A 25 7.54 -12.79 -2.71
N LEU A 26 6.66 -12.14 -3.48
CA LEU A 26 6.62 -10.67 -3.57
C LEU A 26 6.25 -10.04 -2.22
N GLU A 27 5.28 -10.63 -1.52
CA GLU A 27 4.88 -10.18 -0.18
C GLU A 27 6.04 -10.27 0.82
N TYR A 28 6.80 -11.36 0.79
CA TYR A 28 7.98 -11.52 1.62
C TYR A 28 9.02 -10.42 1.35
N GLN A 29 9.31 -10.14 0.07
CA GLN A 29 10.25 -9.08 -0.30
C GLN A 29 9.82 -7.69 0.16
N ASP A 30 8.54 -7.35 -0.03
CA ASP A 30 7.99 -6.06 0.41
C ASP A 30 8.03 -5.92 1.94
N ASN A 31 7.72 -6.99 2.67
CA ASN A 31 7.77 -6.99 4.14
C ASN A 31 9.21 -6.86 4.64
N THR A 32 10.18 -7.55 4.04
CA THR A 32 11.61 -7.41 4.38
C THR A 32 12.10 -5.97 4.17
N ALA A 33 11.69 -5.32 3.08
CA ALA A 33 12.06 -3.93 2.84
C ALA A 33 11.47 -2.98 3.89
N LEU A 34 10.21 -3.21 4.31
CA LEU A 34 9.57 -2.47 5.40
C LEU A 34 10.29 -2.68 6.75
N GLU A 35 10.63 -3.92 7.09
CA GLU A 35 11.36 -4.26 8.33
C GLU A 35 12.70 -3.54 8.41
N GLN A 36 13.44 -3.46 7.31
CA GLN A 36 14.71 -2.74 7.24
C GLN A 36 14.53 -1.25 7.51
N VAL A 37 13.50 -0.61 6.95
CA VAL A 37 13.21 0.81 7.19
C VAL A 37 12.78 1.06 8.63
N VAL A 38 11.96 0.19 9.21
CA VAL A 38 11.55 0.29 10.62
C VAL A 38 12.74 0.17 11.57
N ALA A 39 13.62 -0.81 11.32
CA ALA A 39 14.84 -0.99 12.10
C ALA A 39 15.77 0.24 11.96
N TRP A 40 15.96 0.74 10.74
CA TRP A 40 16.76 1.93 10.48
C TRP A 40 16.21 3.16 11.22
N ASP A 41 14.91 3.40 11.16
CA ASP A 41 14.24 4.53 11.83
C ASP A 41 14.38 4.46 13.36
N SER A 42 14.33 3.26 13.93
CA SER A 42 14.57 3.04 15.36
C SER A 42 15.98 3.45 15.79
N ASP A 43 16.98 3.27 14.92
CA ASP A 43 18.38 3.57 15.21
C ASP A 43 18.77 5.00 14.79
N ASN A 44 17.94 5.68 13.99
CA ASN A 44 18.25 6.97 13.38
C ASN A 44 17.15 8.01 13.57
N ILE A 45 17.42 9.00 14.43
CA ILE A 45 16.50 10.10 14.78
C ILE A 45 16.20 11.02 13.57
N PHE A 46 17.02 10.99 12.53
CA PHE A 46 16.92 11.88 11.36
C PHE A 46 16.37 11.20 10.10
N THR A 47 15.71 10.05 10.24
CA THR A 47 15.10 9.37 9.10
C THR A 47 14.01 10.26 8.47
N PRO A 48 14.10 10.60 7.17
CA PRO A 48 13.11 11.44 6.53
C PRO A 48 11.73 10.76 6.53
N ASN A 49 10.65 11.52 6.76
CA ASN A 49 9.28 10.96 6.73
C ASN A 49 8.86 10.41 5.35
N ILE A 50 9.61 10.71 4.30
CA ILE A 50 9.43 10.10 2.98
C ILE A 50 10.75 10.03 2.24
N PHE A 51 11.01 8.90 1.60
CA PHE A 51 12.19 8.72 0.76
C PHE A 51 12.00 7.54 -0.19
N GLU A 52 12.84 7.50 -1.22
CA GLU A 52 12.98 6.35 -2.12
C GLU A 52 14.29 5.64 -1.83
N TYR A 53 14.23 4.31 -1.74
CA TYR A 53 15.41 3.45 -1.63
C TYR A 53 15.17 2.19 -2.44
N ASP A 54 16.14 1.85 -3.31
CA ASP A 54 16.08 0.67 -4.19
C ASP A 54 14.78 0.57 -5.02
N GLY A 55 14.33 1.71 -5.57
CA GLY A 55 13.10 1.79 -6.35
C GLY A 55 11.81 1.57 -5.53
N LYS A 56 11.91 1.51 -4.20
CA LYS A 56 10.77 1.43 -3.27
C LYS A 56 10.59 2.76 -2.54
N CYS A 57 9.35 3.24 -2.51
CA CYS A 57 8.99 4.51 -1.89
C CYS A 57 8.34 4.27 -0.52
N PHE A 58 8.96 4.82 0.52
CA PHE A 58 8.53 4.65 1.89
C PHE A 58 8.02 5.98 2.45
N MET A 59 6.95 5.93 3.22
CA MET A 59 6.40 7.09 3.91
C MET A 59 6.00 6.74 5.34
N LYS A 60 6.41 7.56 6.30
CA LYS A 60 6.00 7.49 7.71
C LYS A 60 4.84 8.44 7.97
N LYS A 61 3.77 7.93 8.59
CA LYS A 61 2.65 8.74 9.08
C LYS A 61 2.15 8.17 10.41
N ASN A 62 2.00 9.02 11.43
CA ASN A 62 1.55 8.61 12.78
C ASN A 62 2.30 7.36 13.30
N GLU A 63 3.63 7.38 13.28
CA GLU A 63 4.49 6.23 13.65
C GLU A 63 4.30 4.95 12.82
N THR A 64 3.59 5.02 11.70
CA THR A 64 3.39 3.88 10.80
C THR A 64 4.17 4.11 9.50
N TRP A 65 5.11 3.21 9.21
CA TRP A 65 5.78 3.14 7.93
C TRP A 65 4.91 2.41 6.90
N MET A 66 4.80 3.01 5.71
CA MET A 66 4.05 2.50 4.56
C MET A 66 4.98 2.39 3.36
N LEU A 67 4.93 1.27 2.67
CA LEU A 67 5.51 1.08 1.33
C LEU A 67 4.44 1.44 0.32
N LEU A 68 4.68 2.47 -0.49
CA LEU A 68 3.69 3.10 -1.37
C LEU A 68 3.61 2.48 -2.77
N ASN A 69 4.60 1.66 -3.13
CA ASN A 69 4.76 1.10 -4.47
C ASN A 69 5.28 -0.35 -4.41
N GLY A 70 4.77 -1.15 -3.45
CA GLY A 70 5.05 -2.57 -3.34
C GLY A 70 4.66 -3.35 -4.59
N ASP A 71 5.32 -4.47 -4.79
CA ASP A 71 5.13 -5.34 -5.96
C ASP A 71 4.06 -6.40 -5.69
N ALA A 72 3.83 -6.74 -4.42
CA ALA A 72 2.73 -7.59 -4.01
C ALA A 72 1.36 -6.91 -4.16
N THR A 73 0.27 -7.70 -4.13
CA THR A 73 -1.10 -7.18 -4.08
C THR A 73 -1.65 -7.37 -2.65
N PRO A 74 -2.15 -6.32 -1.97
CA PRO A 74 -2.20 -4.91 -2.41
C PRO A 74 -0.80 -4.26 -2.49
N ASN A 75 -0.61 -3.35 -3.44
CA ASN A 75 0.66 -2.65 -3.71
C ASN A 75 1.04 -1.60 -2.66
N ILE A 76 0.19 -1.35 -1.68
CA ILE A 76 0.48 -0.47 -0.55
C ILE A 76 0.47 -1.31 0.70
N ARG A 77 1.57 -1.27 1.45
CA ARG A 77 1.81 -2.20 2.55
C ARG A 77 2.31 -1.48 3.79
N THR A 78 2.02 -2.07 4.93
CA THR A 78 2.58 -1.73 6.24
C THR A 78 3.09 -3.00 6.90
N MET A 79 3.76 -2.85 8.04
CA MET A 79 3.94 -4.00 8.95
C MET A 79 2.58 -4.64 9.27
N SER A 80 2.58 -5.96 9.46
CA SER A 80 1.37 -6.80 9.53
C SER A 80 0.40 -6.42 10.65
N ASP A 81 0.92 -5.80 11.72
CA ASP A 81 0.16 -5.35 12.88
C ASP A 81 -0.38 -3.91 12.74
N LYS A 82 0.00 -3.20 11.67
CA LYS A 82 -0.38 -1.79 11.43
C LYS A 82 -1.47 -1.67 10.38
N LYS A 83 -2.21 -0.58 10.47
CA LYS A 83 -3.20 -0.18 9.45
C LYS A 83 -2.57 0.82 8.50
N ILE A 84 -2.88 0.68 7.21
CA ILE A 84 -2.57 1.70 6.20
C ILE A 84 -3.24 3.01 6.63
N GLN A 85 -2.44 4.07 6.73
CA GLN A 85 -2.92 5.40 7.07
C GLN A 85 -3.51 6.06 5.83
N CYS A 86 -4.63 6.77 5.98
CA CYS A 86 -5.10 7.63 4.89
C CYS A 86 -4.10 8.79 4.70
N LEU A 87 -3.99 9.28 3.47
CA LEU A 87 -3.06 10.35 3.09
C LEU A 87 -3.80 11.66 2.82
N GLU A 88 -3.17 12.78 3.12
CA GLU A 88 -3.60 14.08 2.62
C GLU A 88 -3.22 14.22 1.15
N LYS A 89 -3.93 15.11 0.45
CA LYS A 89 -3.60 15.40 -0.95
C LYS A 89 -2.17 15.92 -1.11
N SER A 90 -1.73 16.77 -0.17
CA SER A 90 -0.37 17.30 -0.07
C SER A 90 0.67 16.18 0.08
N GLU A 91 0.39 15.16 0.89
CA GLU A 91 1.27 14.01 1.10
C GLU A 91 1.38 13.16 -0.18
N VAL A 92 0.28 12.93 -0.90
CA VAL A 92 0.29 12.21 -2.18
C VAL A 92 1.07 12.98 -3.25
N GLU A 93 0.89 14.30 -3.32
CA GLU A 93 1.64 15.17 -4.23
C GLU A 93 3.12 15.19 -3.89
N TRP A 94 3.47 15.21 -2.60
CA TRP A 94 4.85 15.17 -2.13
C TRP A 94 5.51 13.83 -2.44
N ALA A 95 4.83 12.72 -2.17
CA ALA A 95 5.30 11.38 -2.53
C ALA A 95 5.60 11.24 -4.02
N SER A 96 4.73 11.77 -4.86
CA SER A 96 4.89 11.77 -6.31
C SER A 96 6.06 12.63 -6.81
N ARG A 97 6.62 13.51 -5.97
CA ARG A 97 7.78 14.37 -6.28
C ARG A 97 9.09 13.79 -5.75
N VAL A 98 9.04 13.11 -4.59
CA VAL A 98 10.21 12.52 -3.95
C VAL A 98 10.55 11.16 -4.56
N CYS A 99 9.53 10.40 -4.97
CA CYS A 99 9.70 9.03 -5.46
C CYS A 99 9.38 8.92 -6.95
N ASP A 100 10.42 8.89 -7.78
CA ASP A 100 10.31 8.72 -9.23
C ASP A 100 9.77 7.32 -9.62
N SER A 101 9.95 6.34 -8.75
CA SER A 101 9.43 4.97 -8.90
C SER A 101 7.90 4.86 -8.83
N ILE A 102 7.20 5.91 -8.41
CA ILE A 102 5.72 5.96 -8.43
C ILE A 102 5.26 6.33 -9.85
N THR A 103 5.02 5.30 -10.66
CA THR A 103 4.44 5.44 -12.00
C THR A 103 3.00 5.97 -11.96
N ASN A 104 2.50 6.47 -13.10
CA ASN A 104 1.14 7.03 -13.18
C ASN A 104 0.03 6.07 -12.74
N ASN A 105 0.15 4.76 -13.01
CA ASN A 105 -0.80 3.75 -12.52
C ASN A 105 -0.77 3.66 -10.99
N ARG A 106 0.41 3.71 -10.38
CA ARG A 106 0.58 3.70 -8.92
C ARG A 106 0.10 4.99 -8.27
N LYS A 107 0.10 6.13 -8.97
CA LYS A 107 -0.49 7.39 -8.49
C LYS A 107 -2.01 7.29 -8.28
N GLU A 108 -2.72 6.57 -9.13
CA GLU A 108 -4.17 6.37 -8.94
C GLU A 108 -4.46 5.53 -7.68
N ASN A 109 -3.65 4.51 -7.40
CA ASN A 109 -3.76 3.73 -6.16
C ASN A 109 -3.54 4.60 -4.92
N LEU A 110 -2.62 5.57 -4.98
CA LEU A 110 -2.40 6.51 -3.87
C LEU A 110 -3.56 7.48 -3.67
N LYS A 111 -4.22 7.91 -4.75
CA LYS A 111 -5.43 8.74 -4.65
C LYS A 111 -6.56 8.04 -3.91
N ALA A 112 -6.65 6.71 -4.01
CA ALA A 112 -7.63 5.92 -3.26
C ALA A 112 -7.40 5.95 -1.74
N LEU A 113 -6.19 6.30 -1.28
CA LEU A 113 -5.88 6.49 0.13
C LEU A 113 -6.15 7.90 0.64
N ILE A 114 -6.60 8.84 -0.20
CA ILE A 114 -6.84 10.20 0.24
C ILE A 114 -7.91 10.19 1.32
N CYS A 115 -7.62 10.80 2.48
CA CYS A 115 -8.56 10.89 3.58
C CYS A 115 -9.86 11.53 3.10
N SER A 116 -10.96 10.79 3.19
CA SER A 116 -12.30 11.36 3.04
C SER A 116 -12.49 12.39 4.15
N LYS A 117 -12.75 13.65 3.81
CA LYS A 117 -13.20 14.62 4.82
C LYS A 117 -14.41 14.01 5.54
N PRO A 118 -14.49 14.06 6.88
CA PRO A 118 -15.73 13.73 7.54
C PRO A 118 -16.83 14.63 6.95
N ALA A 119 -17.96 14.03 6.58
CA ALA A 119 -19.13 14.81 6.22
C ALA A 119 -19.38 15.78 7.38
N ILE A 120 -19.40 17.08 7.10
CA ILE A 120 -19.85 18.07 8.08
C ILE A 120 -21.28 17.66 8.41
N SER A 121 -21.50 17.08 9.59
CA SER A 121 -22.84 16.90 10.11
C SER A 121 -23.38 18.30 10.35
N ILE A 122 -24.14 18.83 9.39
CA ILE A 122 -24.92 20.03 9.60
C ILE A 122 -25.94 19.63 10.66
N ASN A 123 -25.69 20.02 11.91
CA ASN A 123 -26.71 19.98 12.95
C ASN A 123 -27.82 20.92 12.48
N THR A 124 -28.81 20.40 11.76
CA THR A 124 -30.10 21.05 11.62
C THR A 124 -30.86 20.86 12.92
N ASP A 125 -30.40 21.53 13.98
CA ASP A 125 -31.25 21.90 15.11
C ASP A 125 -32.24 22.95 14.59
N LYS A 126 -33.19 22.49 13.78
CA LYS A 126 -34.47 23.17 13.59
C LYS A 126 -35.28 22.88 14.84
N ARG A 127 -35.23 23.80 15.80
CA ARG A 127 -36.34 23.97 16.75
C ARG A 127 -37.33 24.96 16.10
N PRO A 128 -38.56 24.57 15.74
CA PRO A 128 -39.60 25.54 15.53
C PRO A 128 -39.90 26.19 16.89
N ALA A 129 -39.79 27.51 16.96
CA ALA A 129 -40.40 28.26 18.05
C ALA A 129 -41.93 28.13 17.91
N LEU A 130 -42.57 27.74 19.02
CA LEU A 130 -44.01 27.87 19.25
C LEU A 130 -44.41 29.34 19.34
#